data_AF-A0A1Y1VNP5-F1
#
_entry.id   AF-A0A1Y1VNP5-F1
#
_cell.length_a   1.000
_cell.length_b   1.000
_cell.length_c   1.000
_cell.angle_alpha   90.00
_cell.angle_beta   90.00
_cell.angle_gamma   90.00
#
_symmetry.space_group_name_H-M   'P 1'
#
loop_
_entity.id
_entity.type
_entity.pdbx_description
1 polymer ?
#
loop_
_entity_poly.entity_id
_entity_poly.type
_entity_poly.pdbx_seq_one_letter_code
_entity_poly.pdbx_strand_id
1 'polypeptide(L)'
;GPFPSLPHFSEIGYQPNDVGVGCSDGRPGGDPKWNEILAKGVYPPPNIVNHEKTVWPVTYTVAVALAVWNKEDVCWKKIKIRNKNKPEYVIEATIVDFCPIGHCLWKDEYLARNVDIYGEKAWNALGADPNESKLQIEIEWPAGVVPHDAISGFSKTDKIITIIAKSLFFAIVTLYIF
;
A
#
# COMPACT_ATOMS: atom_id res chain seq x y z
N GLY A 1 -2.75 0.12 -8.91
CA GLY A 1 -1.57 0.74 -9.52
C GLY A 1 -1.57 0.28 -10.94
N PRO A 2 -1.35 1.16 -11.92
CA PRO A 2 -1.72 0.94 -13.31
C PRO A 2 -1.19 -0.40 -13.82
N PHE A 3 -2.13 -1.32 -13.95
CA PHE A 3 -1.96 -2.67 -14.43
C PHE A 3 -3.28 -3.15 -15.03
N PRO A 4 -3.27 -3.84 -16.19
CA PRO A 4 -2.19 -4.02 -17.17
C PRO A 4 -1.99 -2.75 -18.04
N SER A 5 -1.39 -2.85 -19.23
CA SER A 5 -1.31 -1.80 -20.28
C SER A 5 -2.67 -1.29 -20.81
N LEU A 6 -3.72 -1.47 -20.01
CA LEU A 6 -5.07 -0.90 -20.09
C LEU A 6 -5.50 -0.46 -18.67
N PRO A 7 -4.79 0.48 -18.03
CA PRO A 7 -5.14 0.94 -16.69
C PRO A 7 -6.54 1.57 -16.71
N HIS A 8 -7.28 1.41 -15.62
CA HIS A 8 -8.56 2.11 -15.47
C HIS A 8 -8.31 3.62 -15.41
N PHE A 9 -9.23 4.44 -15.94
CA PHE A 9 -9.05 5.90 -16.04
C PHE A 9 -8.75 6.60 -14.69
N SER A 10 -9.09 5.95 -13.58
CA SER A 10 -8.85 6.43 -12.22
C SER A 10 -7.46 6.10 -11.67
N GLU A 11 -6.65 5.28 -12.36
CA GLU A 11 -5.33 4.85 -11.92
C GLU A 11 -4.22 5.75 -12.45
N ILE A 12 -4.31 7.05 -12.19
CA ILE A 12 -3.27 8.00 -12.59
C ILE A 12 -1.95 7.53 -11.95
N GLY A 13 -0.95 7.21 -12.79
CA GLY A 13 0.34 6.74 -12.30
C GLY A 13 1.20 7.88 -11.75
N TYR A 14 2.43 7.55 -11.35
CA TYR A 14 3.42 8.56 -10.94
C TYR A 14 3.71 9.52 -12.09
N GLN A 15 3.92 10.80 -11.81
CA GLN A 15 4.27 11.81 -12.82
C GLN A 15 5.63 12.46 -12.49
N PRO A 16 6.19 13.31 -13.38
CA PRO A 16 7.39 14.07 -13.10
C PRO A 16 7.25 14.94 -11.84
N ASN A 17 8.38 15.26 -11.20
CA ASN A 17 8.41 15.98 -9.93
C ASN A 17 7.53 15.28 -8.88
N ASP A 18 7.74 13.97 -8.70
CA ASP A 18 7.22 13.17 -7.58
C ASP A 18 5.70 13.23 -7.34
N VAL A 19 4.93 13.72 -8.30
CA VAL A 19 3.47 13.75 -8.22
C VAL A 19 2.93 12.32 -8.15
N GLY A 20 2.16 12.05 -7.11
CA GLY A 20 1.63 10.72 -6.80
C GLY A 20 2.59 9.82 -6.01
N VAL A 21 3.78 10.31 -5.63
CA VAL A 21 4.75 9.54 -4.84
C VAL A 21 4.58 9.87 -3.35
N GLY A 22 3.82 9.07 -2.60
CA GLY A 22 3.51 9.35 -1.19
C GLY A 22 4.72 9.46 -0.26
N CYS A 23 5.85 8.85 -0.63
CA CYS A 23 7.10 8.97 0.14
C CYS A 23 7.81 10.31 -0.03
N SER A 24 7.49 11.07 -1.08
CA SER A 24 8.05 12.39 -1.30
C SER A 24 7.61 13.39 -0.25
N ASP A 25 8.45 14.37 0.07
CA ASP A 25 8.10 15.54 0.88
C ASP A 25 7.65 16.75 0.05
N GLY A 26 7.56 16.63 -1.28
CA GLY A 26 7.05 17.67 -2.18
C GLY A 26 8.00 18.85 -2.38
N ARG A 27 9.30 18.65 -2.14
CA ARG A 27 10.30 19.71 -2.30
C ARG A 27 10.45 20.15 -3.77
N PRO A 28 10.78 21.43 -4.04
CA PRO A 28 11.05 21.89 -5.39
C PRO A 28 12.15 21.08 -6.09
N GLY A 29 11.88 20.59 -7.30
CA GLY A 29 12.85 19.85 -8.12
C GLY A 29 12.85 18.32 -7.92
N GLY A 30 11.92 17.78 -7.14
CA GLY A 30 11.82 16.33 -6.95
C GLY A 30 12.41 15.85 -5.64
N ASP A 31 11.82 14.82 -5.03
CA ASP A 31 12.48 14.07 -3.97
C ASP A 31 13.78 13.41 -4.51
N PRO A 32 14.95 13.57 -3.86
CA PRO A 32 16.19 12.97 -4.32
C PRO A 32 16.13 11.44 -4.42
N LYS A 33 15.39 10.77 -3.54
CA LYS A 33 15.20 9.31 -3.59
C LYS A 33 14.34 8.89 -4.75
N TRP A 34 13.33 9.68 -5.12
CA TRP A 34 12.59 9.45 -6.35
C TRP A 34 13.47 9.66 -7.58
N ASN A 35 14.25 10.74 -7.61
CA ASN A 35 15.17 11.02 -8.70
C ASN A 35 16.24 9.92 -8.85
N GLU A 36 16.76 9.37 -7.75
CA GLU A 36 17.65 8.19 -7.74
C GLU A 36 16.99 6.95 -8.39
N ILE A 37 15.69 6.74 -8.15
CA ILE A 37 14.92 5.66 -8.78
C ILE A 37 14.79 5.87 -10.29
N LEU A 38 14.45 7.09 -10.72
CA LEU A 38 14.28 7.44 -12.13
C LEU A 38 15.62 7.44 -12.89
N ALA A 39 16.73 7.78 -12.24
CA ALA A 39 18.06 7.77 -12.84
C ALA A 39 18.52 6.37 -13.29
N LYS A 40 17.93 5.30 -12.75
CA LYS A 40 18.16 3.92 -13.21
C LYS A 40 17.50 3.61 -14.55
N GLY A 41 16.65 4.52 -15.04
CA GLY A 41 15.95 4.41 -16.30
C GLY A 41 14.44 4.36 -16.13
N VAL A 42 13.76 4.75 -17.20
CA VAL A 42 12.31 4.68 -17.36
C VAL A 42 12.00 3.94 -18.66
N TYR A 43 10.98 3.08 -18.64
CA TYR A 43 10.44 2.50 -19.85
C TYR A 43 9.71 3.58 -20.66
N PRO A 44 9.68 3.44 -22.01
CA PRO A 44 8.84 4.31 -22.82
C PRO A 44 7.37 4.16 -22.36
N PRO A 45 6.61 5.26 -22.29
CA PRO A 45 5.22 5.20 -21.89
C PRO A 45 4.47 4.29 -22.88
N PRO A 46 3.61 3.39 -22.39
CA PRO A 46 2.67 2.71 -23.26
C PRO A 46 1.75 3.78 -23.88
N ASN A 47 1.35 3.61 -25.14
CA ASN A 47 0.51 4.57 -25.85
C ASN A 47 -0.93 4.52 -25.31
N ILE A 48 -1.15 5.11 -24.13
CA ILE A 48 -2.40 5.05 -23.36
C ILE A 48 -2.89 6.47 -23.12
N VAL A 49 -4.12 6.73 -23.57
CA VAL A 49 -4.83 8.01 -23.38
C VAL A 49 -5.02 8.27 -21.88
N ASN A 50 -4.78 9.51 -21.44
CA ASN A 50 -4.80 9.99 -20.04
C ASN A 50 -3.60 9.57 -19.16
N HIS A 51 -2.60 8.89 -19.74
CA HIS A 51 -1.37 8.50 -19.04
C HIS A 51 -0.11 9.08 -19.69
N GLU A 52 -0.24 10.11 -20.52
CA GLU A 52 0.84 10.68 -21.33
C GLU A 52 1.98 11.27 -20.47
N LYS A 53 1.65 11.68 -19.25
CA LYS A 53 2.61 12.20 -18.26
C LYS A 53 3.06 11.16 -17.24
N THR A 54 2.56 9.93 -17.33
CA THR A 54 2.93 8.89 -16.38
C THR A 54 4.37 8.45 -16.63
N VAL A 55 5.16 8.37 -15.56
CA VAL A 55 6.52 7.82 -15.60
C VAL A 55 6.50 6.34 -15.24
N TRP A 56 7.31 5.55 -15.94
CA TRP A 56 7.34 4.09 -15.80
C TRP A 56 8.75 3.64 -15.40
N PRO A 57 9.13 3.71 -14.11
CA PRO A 57 10.49 3.39 -13.69
C PRO A 57 10.88 1.95 -14.06
N VAL A 58 12.14 1.75 -14.41
CA VAL A 58 12.70 0.40 -14.58
C VAL A 58 12.77 -0.33 -13.24
N THR A 59 13.05 0.41 -12.17
CA THR A 59 12.99 -0.09 -10.80
C THR A 59 11.56 -0.44 -10.45
N TYR A 60 11.32 -1.65 -9.94
CA TYR A 60 9.99 -2.01 -9.43
C TYR A 60 9.64 -1.19 -8.21
N THR A 61 8.44 -0.62 -8.23
CA THR A 61 7.92 0.23 -7.16
C THR A 61 6.58 -0.30 -6.69
N VAL A 62 6.27 -0.05 -5.42
CA VAL A 62 5.01 -0.48 -4.81
C VAL A 62 4.45 0.60 -3.91
N ALA A 63 3.12 0.57 -3.76
CA ALA A 63 2.44 1.25 -2.66
C ALA A 63 2.07 0.22 -1.58
N VAL A 64 2.34 0.53 -0.32
CA VAL A 64 1.91 -0.32 0.81
C VAL A 64 0.54 0.13 1.32
N ALA A 65 -0.20 -0.71 2.03
CA ALA A 65 -1.43 -0.23 2.66
C ALA A 65 -1.17 0.83 3.72
N LEU A 66 -2.13 1.74 3.89
CA LEU A 66 -2.13 2.72 4.99
C LEU A 66 -1.93 2.06 6.37
N ALA A 67 -2.41 0.82 6.57
CA ALA A 67 -2.21 0.07 7.82
C ALA A 67 -0.72 -0.21 8.14
N VAL A 68 0.12 -0.33 7.11
CA VAL A 68 1.58 -0.51 7.24
C VAL A 68 2.32 0.83 7.18
N TRP A 69 1.62 1.89 6.79
CA TRP A 69 2.25 3.16 6.49
C TRP A 69 2.62 3.93 7.77
N ASN A 70 3.86 3.75 8.20
CA ASN A 70 4.60 4.77 8.92
C ASN A 70 5.69 5.32 8.00
N LYS A 71 5.50 6.55 7.50
CA LYS A 71 6.37 7.16 6.48
C LYS A 71 7.85 7.05 6.83
N GLU A 72 8.23 7.26 8.10
CA GLU A 72 9.62 7.18 8.55
C GLU A 72 10.18 5.75 8.51
N ASP A 73 9.33 4.76 8.78
CA ASP A 73 9.76 3.36 8.84
C ASP A 73 9.70 2.65 7.51
N VAL A 74 8.86 3.06 6.56
CA VAL A 74 8.62 2.27 5.34
C VAL A 74 9.16 2.92 4.07
N CYS A 75 9.23 4.24 4.02
CA CYS A 75 9.55 4.91 2.78
C CYS A 75 10.95 4.62 2.28
N TRP A 76 11.04 4.45 0.96
CA TRP A 76 12.27 4.17 0.22
C TRP A 76 12.95 2.85 0.59
N LYS A 77 12.39 2.09 1.54
CA LYS A 77 12.87 0.75 1.85
C LYS A 77 12.44 -0.22 0.75
N LYS A 78 13.22 -1.29 0.64
CA LYS A 78 12.96 -2.37 -0.31
C LYS A 78 12.25 -3.52 0.38
N ILE A 79 11.34 -4.15 -0.33
CA ILE A 79 10.71 -5.41 0.05
C ILE A 79 10.97 -6.44 -1.05
N LYS A 80 11.08 -7.71 -0.64
CA LYS A 80 11.14 -8.82 -1.58
C LYS A 80 9.75 -9.42 -1.69
N ILE A 81 9.26 -9.56 -2.90
CA ILE A 81 7.92 -10.07 -3.19
C ILE A 81 8.09 -11.35 -3.99
N ARG A 82 7.46 -12.42 -3.54
CA ARG A 82 7.45 -13.73 -4.19
C ARG A 82 6.03 -14.11 -4.57
N ASN A 83 5.84 -14.66 -5.75
CA ASN A 83 4.57 -15.28 -6.11
C ASN A 83 4.36 -16.55 -5.28
N LYS A 84 3.25 -16.62 -4.55
CA LYS A 84 2.96 -17.73 -3.62
C LYS A 84 2.79 -19.06 -4.35
N ASN A 85 2.16 -19.02 -5.53
CA ASN A 85 1.82 -20.21 -6.31
C ASN A 85 2.92 -20.59 -7.33
N LYS A 86 3.85 -19.66 -7.61
CA LYS A 86 5.02 -19.87 -8.47
C LYS A 86 6.29 -19.31 -7.79
N PRO A 87 6.83 -20.00 -6.77
CA PRO A 87 7.93 -19.53 -5.92
C PRO A 87 9.19 -19.02 -6.61
N GLU A 88 9.45 -19.46 -7.83
CA GLU A 88 10.60 -19.06 -8.66
C GLU A 88 10.49 -17.62 -9.17
N TYR A 89 9.29 -17.04 -9.20
CA TYR A 89 9.08 -15.66 -9.59
C TYR A 89 9.15 -14.74 -8.38
N VAL A 90 10.21 -13.94 -8.35
CA VAL A 90 10.56 -13.06 -7.24
C VAL A 90 11.01 -11.73 -7.79
N ILE A 91 10.57 -10.64 -7.16
CA ILE A 91 11.07 -9.29 -7.42
C ILE A 91 11.54 -8.64 -6.12
N GLU A 92 12.45 -7.69 -6.26
CA GLU A 92 12.74 -6.71 -5.22
C GLU A 92 12.13 -5.38 -5.65
N ALA A 93 11.28 -4.79 -4.81
CA ALA A 93 10.57 -3.56 -5.12
C ALA A 93 10.78 -2.50 -4.04
N THR A 94 10.79 -1.23 -4.44
CA THR A 94 10.94 -0.08 -3.53
C THR A 94 9.58 0.47 -3.14
N ILE A 95 9.36 0.69 -1.84
CA ILE A 95 8.16 1.34 -1.33
C ILE A 95 8.28 2.84 -1.61
N VAL A 96 7.36 3.38 -2.40
CA VAL A 96 7.39 4.80 -2.80
C VAL A 96 6.08 5.53 -2.51
N ASP A 97 5.03 4.79 -2.16
CA ASP A 97 3.70 5.34 -1.97
C ASP A 97 2.88 4.49 -0.98
N PHE A 98 1.67 4.94 -0.66
CA PHE A 98 0.69 4.16 0.08
C PHE A 98 -0.67 4.15 -0.59
N CYS A 99 -1.38 3.05 -0.41
CA CYS A 99 -2.79 2.98 -0.74
C CYS A 99 -3.65 3.41 0.47
N PRO A 100 -4.50 4.45 0.34
CA PRO A 100 -5.47 4.81 1.37
C PRO A 100 -6.61 3.79 1.46
N ILE A 101 -7.15 3.62 2.67
CA ILE A 101 -8.29 2.73 2.93
C ILE A 101 -9.49 3.21 2.09
N GLY A 102 -10.16 2.26 1.41
CA GLY A 102 -11.34 2.54 0.58
C GLY A 102 -11.07 2.78 -0.91
N HIS A 103 -9.83 3.05 -1.32
CA HIS A 103 -9.51 3.31 -2.73
C HIS A 103 -8.91 2.10 -3.48
N CYS A 104 -8.12 1.21 -2.84
CA CYS A 104 -7.56 0.03 -3.51
C CYS A 104 -8.33 -1.27 -3.32
N LEU A 105 -9.60 -1.21 -2.88
CA LEU A 105 -10.53 -2.35 -2.82
C LEU A 105 -10.03 -3.57 -2.01
N TRP A 106 -9.12 -3.37 -1.07
CA TRP A 106 -8.67 -4.41 -0.14
C TRP A 106 -9.64 -4.50 1.05
N LYS A 107 -10.01 -5.73 1.45
CA LYS A 107 -10.77 -5.92 2.70
C LYS A 107 -9.87 -5.57 3.89
N ASP A 108 -10.47 -5.01 4.93
CA ASP A 108 -9.76 -4.51 6.12
C ASP A 108 -8.83 -5.56 6.76
N GLU A 109 -9.24 -6.83 6.78
CA GLU A 109 -8.48 -7.95 7.34
C GLU A 109 -7.20 -8.32 6.58
N TYR A 110 -6.99 -7.78 5.37
CA TYR A 110 -5.79 -8.03 4.55
C TYR A 110 -4.93 -6.79 4.34
N LEU A 111 -5.27 -5.64 4.93
CA LEU A 111 -4.60 -4.38 4.64
C LEU A 111 -3.09 -4.49 4.89
N ALA A 112 -2.64 -5.05 6.01
CA ALA A 112 -1.20 -5.08 6.30
C ALA A 112 -0.37 -6.06 5.46
N ARG A 113 -1.02 -6.87 4.61
CA ARG A 113 -0.38 -7.93 3.82
C ARG A 113 -0.53 -7.73 2.32
N ASN A 114 -1.13 -6.62 1.91
CA ASN A 114 -1.30 -6.25 0.52
C ASN A 114 -0.36 -5.11 0.14
N VAL A 115 0.12 -5.17 -1.09
CA VAL A 115 0.81 -4.07 -1.76
C VAL A 115 0.19 -3.87 -3.12
N ASP A 116 0.21 -2.63 -3.57
CA ASP A 116 -0.15 -2.26 -4.93
C ASP A 116 1.12 -2.29 -5.78
N ILE A 117 1.16 -3.21 -6.75
CA ILE A 117 2.33 -3.42 -7.60
C ILE A 117 2.21 -2.54 -8.84
N TYR A 118 3.18 -1.64 -9.00
CA TYR A 118 3.15 -0.65 -10.06
C TYR A 118 3.71 -1.19 -11.38
N GLY A 119 2.89 -1.21 -12.42
CA GLY A 119 3.29 -1.42 -13.80
C GLY A 119 3.36 -2.88 -14.26
N GLU A 120 3.02 -3.08 -15.54
CA GLU A 120 2.95 -4.39 -16.19
C GLU A 120 4.25 -5.20 -16.09
N LYS A 121 5.42 -4.53 -16.14
CA LYS A 121 6.71 -5.20 -16.05
C LYS A 121 6.95 -5.88 -14.69
N ALA A 122 6.46 -5.29 -13.60
CA ALA A 122 6.57 -5.89 -12.26
C ALA A 122 5.65 -7.12 -12.13
N TRP A 123 4.43 -7.02 -12.66
CA TRP A 123 3.46 -8.12 -12.71
C TRP A 123 3.97 -9.30 -13.55
N ASN A 124 4.51 -9.03 -14.74
CA ASN A 124 5.08 -10.06 -15.61
C ASN A 124 6.30 -10.73 -14.96
N ALA A 125 7.15 -9.97 -14.26
CA ALA A 125 8.29 -10.52 -13.52
C ALA A 125 7.88 -11.39 -12.33
N LEU A 126 6.67 -11.18 -11.80
CA LEU A 126 6.05 -12.03 -10.78
C LEU A 126 5.28 -13.23 -11.39
N GLY A 127 5.29 -13.42 -12.71
CA GLY A 127 4.61 -14.53 -13.37
C GLY A 127 3.08 -14.47 -13.24
N ALA A 128 2.52 -13.26 -13.10
CA ALA A 128 1.09 -13.03 -12.98
C ALA A 128 0.35 -13.31 -14.30
N ASP A 129 -0.94 -13.66 -14.22
CA ASP A 129 -1.82 -13.73 -15.37
C ASP A 129 -2.26 -12.32 -15.77
N PRO A 130 -2.07 -11.88 -17.03
CA PRO A 130 -2.47 -10.55 -17.48
C PRO A 130 -3.99 -10.30 -17.42
N ASN A 131 -4.80 -11.35 -17.26
CA ASN A 131 -6.26 -11.25 -17.15
C ASN A 131 -6.76 -11.21 -15.69
N GLU A 132 -5.87 -11.40 -14.71
CA GLU A 132 -6.22 -11.33 -13.30
C GLU A 132 -5.90 -9.94 -12.72
N SER A 133 -6.75 -9.45 -11.82
CA SER A 133 -6.53 -8.16 -11.13
C SER A 133 -5.87 -8.31 -9.77
N LYS A 134 -5.52 -9.54 -9.38
CA LYS A 134 -4.95 -9.87 -8.06
C LYS A 134 -3.93 -10.97 -8.20
N LEU A 135 -2.88 -10.92 -7.37
CA LEU A 135 -1.88 -11.97 -7.28
C LEU A 135 -1.68 -12.34 -5.81
N GLN A 136 -1.70 -13.65 -5.50
CA GLN A 136 -1.30 -14.12 -4.18
C GLN A 136 0.22 -14.08 -4.05
N ILE A 137 0.69 -13.28 -3.11
CA ILE A 137 2.12 -13.04 -2.89
C ILE A 137 2.52 -13.34 -1.45
N GLU A 138 3.82 -13.49 -1.27
CA GLU A 138 4.50 -13.44 0.02
C GLU A 138 5.48 -12.28 0.02
N ILE A 139 5.60 -11.59 1.15
CA ILE A 139 6.42 -10.38 1.29
C ILE A 139 7.44 -10.61 2.40
N GLU A 140 8.72 -10.45 2.06
CA GLU A 140 9.81 -10.33 3.03
C GLU A 140 10.00 -8.84 3.32
N TRP A 141 9.67 -8.44 4.55
CA TRP A 141 9.78 -7.06 5.00
C TRP A 141 11.21 -6.77 5.50
N PRO A 142 11.73 -5.55 5.30
CA PRO A 142 13.02 -5.15 5.84
C PRO A 142 12.98 -5.16 7.37
N ALA A 143 14.13 -5.42 7.99
CA ALA A 143 14.25 -5.43 9.44
C ALA A 143 13.71 -4.13 10.07
N GLY A 144 12.96 -4.27 11.16
CA GLY A 144 12.33 -3.15 11.87
C GLY A 144 11.02 -2.64 11.28
N VAL A 145 10.60 -3.09 10.08
CA VAL A 145 9.25 -2.83 9.58
C VAL A 145 8.34 -3.95 10.02
N VAL A 146 7.39 -3.64 10.91
CA VAL A 146 6.36 -4.58 11.35
C VAL A 146 5.05 -4.16 10.71
N PRO A 147 4.51 -4.94 9.77
CA PRO A 147 3.17 -4.70 9.25
C PRO A 147 2.18 -4.92 10.38
N HIS A 148 1.54 -3.85 10.84
CA HIS A 148 0.47 -3.96 11.81
C HIS A 148 -0.82 -4.19 11.05
N ASP A 149 -1.37 -5.41 11.14
CA ASP A 149 -2.77 -5.66 10.76
C ASP A 149 -3.58 -4.53 11.41
N ALA A 150 -4.32 -3.76 10.61
CA ALA A 150 -5.06 -2.59 11.07
C ALA A 150 -5.73 -2.96 12.38
N ILE A 151 -5.39 -2.27 13.47
CA ILE A 151 -5.88 -2.59 14.81
C ILE A 151 -7.38 -2.80 14.66
N SER A 152 -7.84 -4.02 14.90
CA SER A 152 -9.26 -4.33 14.97
C SER A 152 -9.81 -3.49 16.13
N GLY A 153 -10.24 -2.27 15.79
CA GLY A 153 -10.69 -1.26 16.73
C GLY A 153 -12.05 -1.65 17.27
N PHE A 154 -12.06 -2.60 18.19
CA PHE A 154 -12.91 -2.69 19.38
C PHE A 154 -12.40 -3.91 20.15
N SER A 155 -11.42 -3.66 21.02
CA SER A 155 -10.92 -4.69 21.92
C SER A 155 -12.09 -5.21 22.76
N LYS A 156 -12.23 -6.52 22.95
CA LYS A 156 -13.30 -7.10 23.80
C LYS A 156 -13.32 -6.51 25.22
N THR A 157 -12.22 -5.90 25.65
CA THR A 157 -12.06 -5.14 26.89
C THR A 157 -12.96 -3.90 26.97
N ASP A 158 -13.23 -3.19 25.87
CA ASP A 158 -14.09 -1.99 25.88
C ASP A 158 -15.58 -2.31 26.09
N LYS A 159 -16.03 -3.48 25.64
CA LYS A 159 -17.39 -3.96 25.91
C LYS A 159 -17.60 -4.27 27.40
N ILE A 160 -16.59 -4.82 28.08
CA ILE A 160 -16.67 -5.12 29.51
C ILE A 160 -16.73 -3.82 30.32
N ILE A 161 -15.89 -2.83 30.00
CA ILE A 161 -15.88 -1.54 30.69
C ILE A 161 -17.23 -0.81 30.48
N THR A 162 -17.79 -0.84 29.27
CA THR A 162 -19.08 -0.19 28.97
C THR A 162 -20.26 -0.88 29.68
N ILE A 163 -20.23 -2.21 29.81
CA ILE A 163 -21.24 -2.97 30.55
C ILE A 163 -21.15 -2.68 32.04
N ILE A 164 -19.93 -2.70 32.62
CA ILE A 164 -19.73 -2.40 34.04
C ILE A 164 -20.15 -0.96 34.36
N ALA A 165 -19.78 0.02 33.52
CA ALA A 165 -20.15 1.41 33.71
C ALA A 165 -21.67 1.63 33.65
N LYS A 166 -22.39 0.96 32.73
CA LYS A 166 -23.86 1.02 32.67
C LYS A 166 -24.52 0.39 33.89
N SER A 167 -24.01 -0.76 34.35
CA SER A 167 -24.55 -1.44 35.53
C SER A 167 -24.31 -0.64 36.82
N LEU A 168 -23.14 -0.02 36.97
CA LEU A 168 -22.82 0.82 38.13
C LEU A 168 -23.66 2.11 38.15
N PHE A 169 -23.84 2.75 36.99
CA PHE A 169 -24.67 3.95 36.88
C PHE A 169 -26.13 3.67 37.23
N PHE A 170 -26.70 2.56 36.75
CA PHE A 170 -28.06 2.17 37.09
C PHE A 170 -28.22 1.86 38.58
N ALA A 171 -27.24 1.19 39.19
CA ALA A 171 -27.27 0.91 40.63
C ALA A 171 -27.20 2.18 41.48
N ILE A 172 -26.35 3.14 41.13
CA ILE A 172 -26.21 4.43 41.85
C ILE A 172 -27.48 5.27 41.72
N VAL A 173 -28.08 5.33 40.52
CA VAL A 173 -29.34 6.07 40.31
C VAL A 173 -30.50 5.43 41.09
N THR A 174 -30.54 4.10 41.19
CA THR A 174 -31.60 3.40 41.95
C THR A 174 -31.44 3.63 43.47
N LEU A 175 -30.21 3.78 43.96
CA LEU A 175 -29.90 4.09 45.37
C LEU A 175 -30.13 5.56 45.76
N TYR A 176 -30.24 6.46 44.79
CA TYR A 176 -30.48 7.90 45.02
C TYR A 176 -31.96 8.28 44.93
N ILE A 177 -32.82 7.40 44.40
CA ILE A 177 -34.25 7.64 44.18
C ILE A 177 -35.12 6.98 45.27
N PHE A 178 -34.53 6.11 46.11
CA PHE A 178 -35.13 5.55 47.34
C PHE A 178 -34.38 6.04 48.57
#